data_AF-A0A0U4ZC41-F1
#
_entry.id   AF-A0A0U4ZC41-F1
#
_cell.length_a   1.000
_cell.length_b   1.000
_cell.length_c   1.000
_cell.angle_alpha   90.00
_cell.angle_beta   90.00
_cell.angle_gamma   90.00
#
_symmetry.space_group_name_H-M   'P 1'
#
loop_
_entity.id
_entity.type
_entity.pdbx_description
1 polymer ?
#
loop_
_entity_poly.entity_id
_entity_poly.type
_entity_poly.pdbx_seq_one_letter_code
_entity_poly.pdbx_strand_id
1 'polypeptide(L)'
;MYETESLNVLLKLFQWSVVGPEDTDDTKYTVSKKLSEVSLTIPIIAVSLMYPQMVSYIAGFLEEKGFAIESTPNADLPFFFHLMLNVVQHRSLTVSIPVLHIWSKLIASSKVGDSDVVINLIPPLLTICTERLVHWEALPTDSEDPTVMFLNEDIDTVPERHAFVGNYRRYCSAIIETIVQKRPQEAIPHILLGVDNNLDALYNGVESFSG
;
A
#
# COMPACT_ATOMS: atom_id res chain seq x y z
N MET A 1 3.83 16.04 15.05
CA MET A 1 3.20 14.76 14.63
C MET A 1 3.84 14.15 13.38
N TYR A 2 4.30 14.97 12.41
CA TYR A 2 5.09 14.51 11.25
C TYR A 2 6.60 14.78 11.38
N GLU A 3 7.05 15.08 12.60
CA GLU A 3 8.47 15.26 12.90
C GLU A 3 9.18 13.91 12.88
N THR A 4 10.41 13.88 12.36
CA THR A 4 11.20 12.66 12.16
C THR A 4 11.27 11.80 13.44
N GLU A 5 11.35 12.40 14.62
CA GLU A 5 11.38 11.66 15.90
C GLU A 5 10.05 10.94 16.19
N SER A 6 8.92 11.59 15.95
CA SER A 6 7.59 10.98 16.08
C SER A 6 7.40 9.85 15.06
N LEU A 7 7.82 10.07 13.82
CA LEU A 7 7.73 9.07 12.76
C LEU A 7 8.66 7.88 13.02
N ASN A 8 9.83 8.10 13.62
CA ASN A 8 10.75 7.04 14.01
C ASN A 8 10.18 6.18 15.15
N VAL A 9 9.47 6.80 16.11
CA VAL A 9 8.72 6.04 17.14
C VAL A 9 7.63 5.19 16.49
N LEU A 10 6.87 5.74 15.54
CA LEU A 10 5.85 4.98 14.81
C LEU A 10 6.45 3.84 13.99
N LEU A 11 7.57 4.06 13.30
CA LEU A 11 8.27 3.03 12.53
C LEU A 11 8.75 1.91 13.44
N LYS A 12 9.42 2.24 14.56
CA LYS A 12 9.90 1.24 15.53
C LYS A 12 8.75 0.46 16.16
N LEU A 13 7.66 1.14 16.47
CA LEU A 13 6.48 0.49 17.05
C LEU A 13 5.81 -0.44 16.03
N PHE A 14 5.71 -0.03 14.76
CA PHE A 14 5.23 -0.89 13.68
C PHE A 14 6.13 -2.10 13.47
N GLN A 15 7.46 -1.91 13.38
CA GLN A 15 8.42 -3.00 13.23
C GLN A 15 8.36 -4.00 14.40
N TRP A 16 8.15 -3.52 15.62
CA TRP A 16 7.96 -4.37 16.80
C TRP A 16 6.64 -5.14 16.78
N SER A 17 5.59 -4.58 16.16
CA SER A 17 4.26 -5.17 16.13
C SER A 17 4.04 -6.16 14.97
N VAL A 18 4.97 -6.23 14.00
CA VAL A 18 4.92 -7.25 12.94
C VAL A 18 5.09 -8.64 13.55
N VAL A 19 4.10 -9.50 13.30
CA VAL A 19 4.08 -10.91 13.74
C VAL A 19 3.84 -11.82 12.54
N GLY A 20 4.28 -13.07 12.66
CA GLY A 20 3.95 -14.13 11.71
C GLY A 20 2.61 -14.78 12.09
N PRO A 21 1.93 -15.44 11.13
CA PRO A 21 0.66 -16.11 11.38
C PRO A 21 0.77 -17.34 12.32
N GLU A 22 1.98 -17.89 12.47
CA GLU A 22 2.26 -19.08 13.32
C GLU A 22 2.46 -18.74 14.80
N ASP A 23 2.72 -17.45 15.11
CA ASP A 23 3.01 -16.92 16.46
C ASP A 23 2.30 -15.56 16.61
N THR A 24 0.99 -15.59 16.43
CA THR A 24 0.13 -14.41 16.58
C THR A 24 0.08 -14.02 18.05
N ASP A 25 1.03 -13.21 18.49
CA ASP A 25 0.84 -12.39 19.69
C ASP A 25 -0.32 -11.44 19.41
N ASP A 26 -1.52 -11.79 19.88
CA ASP A 26 -2.77 -11.04 19.72
C ASP A 26 -2.60 -9.55 20.03
N THR A 27 -1.74 -9.21 20.98
CA THR A 27 -1.48 -7.82 21.38
C THR A 27 -0.70 -7.09 20.29
N LYS A 28 0.38 -7.68 19.79
CA LYS A 28 1.16 -7.10 18.68
C LYS A 28 0.34 -7.03 17.41
N TYR A 29 -0.44 -8.06 17.11
CA TYR A 29 -1.29 -8.07 15.93
C TYR A 29 -2.39 -7.00 16.00
N THR A 30 -3.04 -6.86 17.16
CA THR A 30 -4.00 -5.77 17.42
C THR A 30 -3.32 -4.40 17.31
N VAL A 31 -2.09 -4.25 17.80
CA VAL A 31 -1.32 -3.01 17.65
C VAL A 31 -0.98 -2.75 16.18
N SER A 32 -0.61 -3.75 15.39
CA SER A 32 -0.40 -3.61 13.94
C SER A 32 -1.67 -3.19 13.20
N LYS A 33 -2.81 -3.83 13.49
CA LYS A 33 -4.12 -3.43 12.95
C LYS A 33 -4.46 -2.00 13.34
N LYS A 34 -4.37 -1.67 14.62
CA LYS A 34 -4.64 -0.31 15.13
C LYS A 34 -3.64 0.71 14.60
N LEU A 35 -2.38 0.37 14.38
CA LEU A 35 -1.39 1.26 13.80
C LEU A 35 -1.59 1.45 12.31
N SER A 36 -2.04 0.42 11.59
CA SER A 36 -2.53 0.60 10.24
C SER A 36 -3.77 1.47 10.23
N GLU A 37 -4.71 1.24 11.14
CA GLU A 37 -5.86 2.13 11.35
C GLU A 37 -5.43 3.51 11.82
N VAL A 38 -4.29 3.72 12.47
CA VAL A 38 -3.77 5.04 12.86
C VAL A 38 -2.94 5.67 11.73
N SER A 39 -2.26 4.90 10.88
CA SER A 39 -1.77 5.33 9.56
C SER A 39 -2.91 5.52 8.56
N LEU A 40 -4.10 5.02 8.87
CA LEU A 40 -5.38 5.33 8.22
C LEU A 40 -5.92 6.59 8.88
N THR A 41 -5.91 6.73 10.20
CA THR A 41 -6.49 7.84 10.97
C THR A 41 -5.60 9.07 10.97
N ILE A 42 -4.31 9.02 10.70
CA ILE A 42 -3.45 10.22 10.61
C ILE A 42 -3.65 10.90 9.26
N PRO A 43 -3.68 10.17 8.13
CA PRO A 43 -4.22 10.65 6.87
C PRO A 43 -5.71 10.90 6.99
N ILE A 44 -6.59 10.00 7.43
CA ILE A 44 -8.05 10.20 7.50
C ILE A 44 -8.49 11.14 8.63
N ILE A 45 -7.65 11.58 9.57
CA ILE A 45 -7.89 12.79 10.37
C ILE A 45 -7.27 13.99 9.66
N ALA A 46 -6.09 13.89 9.05
CA ALA A 46 -5.56 14.91 8.13
C ALA A 46 -6.25 14.94 6.73
N VAL A 47 -7.32 14.18 6.52
CA VAL A 47 -8.05 13.94 5.25
C VAL A 47 -9.53 13.71 5.56
N SER A 48 -9.98 13.59 6.83
CA SER A 48 -11.40 13.69 7.27
C SER A 48 -11.66 14.75 8.35
N LEU A 49 -10.73 15.10 9.26
CA LEU A 49 -10.77 16.42 9.94
C LEU A 49 -10.26 17.54 9.03
N MET A 50 -9.58 17.18 7.93
CA MET A 50 -9.20 18.05 6.83
C MET A 50 -10.16 17.94 5.62
N TYR A 51 -11.43 17.55 5.81
CA TYR A 51 -12.38 17.32 4.70
C TYR A 51 -13.76 17.99 4.81
N PRO A 52 -14.06 18.80 5.84
CA PRO A 52 -15.05 19.85 5.66
C PRO A 52 -14.44 21.25 5.54
N GLN A 53 -13.15 21.44 5.85
CA GLN A 53 -12.51 22.76 5.78
C GLN A 53 -11.60 22.94 4.56
N MET A 54 -10.91 21.90 4.07
CA MET A 54 -10.09 22.06 2.85
C MET A 54 -10.85 21.90 1.54
N VAL A 55 -12.07 21.37 1.46
CA VAL A 55 -12.80 21.41 0.17
C VAL A 55 -13.32 22.84 -0.12
N SER A 56 -13.73 23.57 0.91
CA SER A 56 -14.10 25.00 0.78
C SER A 56 -12.87 25.91 0.67
N TYR A 57 -11.78 25.62 1.40
CA TYR A 57 -10.54 26.35 1.23
C TYR A 57 -9.89 26.03 -0.11
N ILE A 58 -9.73 24.78 -0.55
CA ILE A 58 -9.10 24.46 -1.85
C ILE A 58 -9.97 24.91 -3.04
N ALA A 59 -11.31 24.95 -2.94
CA ALA A 59 -12.13 25.58 -3.99
C ALA A 59 -11.91 27.10 -4.10
N GLY A 60 -11.63 27.80 -2.98
CA GLY A 60 -11.23 29.22 -2.99
C GLY A 60 -9.71 29.47 -3.16
N PHE A 61 -8.87 28.48 -2.83
CA PHE A 61 -7.40 28.54 -2.74
C PHE A 61 -6.72 27.84 -3.93
N LEU A 62 -7.50 27.19 -4.81
CA LEU A 62 -7.07 26.85 -6.17
C LEU A 62 -7.27 28.00 -7.16
N GLU A 63 -8.10 29.00 -6.83
CA GLU A 63 -8.15 30.26 -7.59
C GLU A 63 -7.03 31.23 -7.16
N GLU A 64 -6.58 31.19 -5.90
CA GLU A 64 -5.49 32.03 -5.40
C GLU A 64 -4.16 31.28 -5.24
N LYS A 65 -3.24 31.57 -6.16
CA LYS A 65 -1.84 31.16 -6.26
C LYS A 65 -1.13 30.85 -4.92
N GLY A 66 -0.66 29.60 -4.73
CA GLY A 66 0.47 29.31 -3.83
C GLY A 66 0.35 28.02 -3.02
N PHE A 67 0.62 26.87 -3.62
CA PHE A 67 0.90 25.65 -2.85
C PHE A 67 2.42 25.57 -2.64
N ALA A 68 2.90 26.05 -1.47
CA ALA A 68 4.30 25.94 -1.08
C ALA A 68 4.45 24.80 -0.06
N ILE A 69 5.18 23.75 -0.45
CA ILE A 69 5.64 22.65 0.43
C ILE A 69 6.39 23.19 1.67
N GLU A 70 6.82 24.45 1.63
CA GLU A 70 7.48 25.23 2.68
C GLU A 70 6.58 25.55 3.90
N SER A 71 5.26 25.35 3.82
CA SER A 71 4.31 25.74 4.87
C SER A 71 4.12 24.70 6.00
N THR A 72 4.82 23.55 5.95
CA THR A 72 5.00 22.65 7.10
C THR A 72 6.50 22.48 7.40
N PRO A 73 7.11 23.39 8.17
CA PRO A 73 8.58 23.48 8.34
C PRO A 73 9.26 22.24 8.96
N ASN A 74 8.49 21.24 9.41
CA ASN A 74 8.98 20.10 10.19
C ASN A 74 8.40 18.73 9.73
N ALA A 75 7.73 18.66 8.58
CA ALA A 75 7.12 17.42 8.11
C ALA A 75 8.08 16.64 7.18
N ASP A 76 8.58 15.50 7.64
CA ASP A 76 9.43 14.60 6.85
C ASP A 76 8.56 13.71 5.94
N LEU A 77 8.05 14.31 4.87
CA LEU A 77 7.20 13.65 3.87
C LEU A 77 7.89 12.43 3.22
N PRO A 78 9.18 12.47 2.86
CA PRO A 78 9.89 11.27 2.40
C PRO A 78 9.83 10.11 3.39
N PHE A 79 10.14 10.37 4.65
CA PHE A 79 10.07 9.33 5.68
C PHE A 79 8.65 8.79 5.86
N PHE A 80 7.65 9.69 5.81
CA PHE A 80 6.25 9.30 5.90
C PHE A 80 5.82 8.39 4.73
N PHE A 81 6.19 8.72 3.49
CA PHE A 81 5.86 7.86 2.35
C PHE A 81 6.60 6.52 2.36
N HIS A 82 7.83 6.48 2.85
CA HIS A 82 8.53 5.22 3.11
C HIS A 82 7.83 4.37 4.18
N LEU A 83 7.37 4.98 5.27
CA LEU A 83 6.57 4.28 6.28
C LEU A 83 5.28 3.73 5.67
N MET A 84 4.57 4.50 4.85
CA MET A 84 3.39 4.02 4.15
C MET A 84 3.71 2.81 3.25
N LEU A 85 4.81 2.86 2.50
CA LEU A 85 5.23 1.73 1.67
C LEU A 85 5.50 0.46 2.50
N ASN A 86 6.15 0.60 3.66
CA ASN A 86 6.39 -0.52 4.59
C ASN A 86 5.07 -1.13 5.11
N VAL A 87 4.04 -0.32 5.36
CA VAL A 87 2.73 -0.83 5.79
C VAL A 87 2.03 -1.58 4.66
N VAL A 88 2.13 -1.11 3.41
CA VAL A 88 1.52 -1.79 2.25
C VAL A 88 2.19 -3.14 1.97
N GLN A 89 3.46 -3.31 2.33
CA GLN A 89 4.18 -4.58 2.21
C GLN A 89 3.71 -5.65 3.22
N HIS A 90 2.97 -5.29 4.27
CA HIS A 90 2.54 -6.22 5.30
C HIS A 90 1.73 -7.41 4.73
N ARG A 91 1.96 -8.63 5.23
CA ARG A 91 1.31 -9.85 4.71
C ARG A 91 -0.20 -9.89 4.92
N SER A 92 -0.70 -9.39 6.06
CA SER A 92 -2.15 -9.19 6.25
C SER A 92 -2.70 -8.11 5.31
N LEU A 93 -3.71 -8.49 4.53
CA LEU A 93 -4.41 -7.58 3.62
C LEU A 93 -5.27 -6.55 4.37
N THR A 94 -5.79 -6.88 5.57
CA THR A 94 -6.54 -5.92 6.39
C THR A 94 -5.65 -4.81 6.93
N VAL A 95 -4.40 -5.13 7.25
CA VAL A 95 -3.37 -4.15 7.65
C VAL A 95 -2.93 -3.28 6.47
N SER A 96 -2.86 -3.80 5.24
CA SER A 96 -2.35 -3.02 4.10
C SER A 96 -3.42 -2.23 3.33
N ILE A 97 -4.69 -2.70 3.29
CA ILE A 97 -5.76 -2.08 2.48
C ILE A 97 -6.00 -0.59 2.78
N PRO A 98 -5.91 -0.10 4.04
CA PRO A 98 -6.04 1.32 4.34
C PRO A 98 -5.06 2.22 3.60
N VAL A 99 -3.79 1.83 3.65
CA VAL A 99 -2.68 2.62 3.13
C VAL A 99 -2.66 2.51 1.61
N LEU A 100 -3.02 1.34 1.07
CA LEU A 100 -3.19 1.14 -0.36
C LEU A 100 -4.27 2.06 -0.95
N HIS A 101 -5.41 2.22 -0.28
CA HIS A 101 -6.45 3.17 -0.70
C HIS A 101 -5.95 4.62 -0.68
N ILE A 102 -5.08 5.00 0.25
CA ILE A 102 -4.49 6.34 0.25
C ILE A 102 -3.52 6.51 -0.93
N TRP A 103 -2.68 5.50 -1.20
CA TRP A 103 -1.77 5.50 -2.34
C TRP A 103 -2.48 5.70 -3.67
N SER A 104 -3.65 5.07 -3.88
CA SER A 104 -4.41 5.27 -5.12
C SER A 104 -4.83 6.73 -5.34
N LYS A 105 -5.15 7.47 -4.27
CA LYS A 105 -5.46 8.90 -4.31
C LYS A 105 -4.21 9.77 -4.51
N LEU A 106 -3.12 9.46 -3.81
CA LEU A 106 -1.87 10.23 -3.88
C LEU A 106 -1.25 10.16 -5.28
N ILE A 107 -1.22 8.97 -5.88
CA ILE A 107 -0.69 8.75 -7.23
C ILE A 107 -1.57 9.44 -8.28
N ALA A 108 -2.89 9.51 -8.10
CA ALA A 108 -3.78 10.22 -9.00
C ALA A 108 -3.55 11.74 -9.00
N SER A 109 -3.23 12.34 -7.84
CA SER A 109 -2.90 13.77 -7.72
C SER A 109 -1.65 14.15 -8.52
N SER A 110 -1.72 15.15 -9.40
CA SER A 110 -0.53 15.66 -10.10
C SER A 110 0.46 16.35 -9.15
N LYS A 111 -0.03 17.08 -8.15
CA LYS A 111 0.82 17.79 -7.19
C LYS A 111 1.72 16.86 -6.36
N VAL A 112 1.23 15.66 -6.05
CA VAL A 112 1.93 14.71 -5.18
C VAL A 112 2.53 13.57 -5.99
N GLY A 113 1.77 12.99 -6.92
CA GLY A 113 2.22 11.89 -7.78
C GLY A 113 3.40 12.25 -8.69
N ASP A 114 3.58 13.53 -9.02
CA ASP A 114 4.70 14.00 -9.85
C ASP A 114 5.89 14.52 -9.02
N SER A 115 5.85 14.39 -7.68
CA SER A 115 6.97 14.77 -6.82
C SER A 115 8.08 13.71 -6.81
N ASP A 116 9.35 14.12 -6.87
CA ASP A 116 10.51 13.21 -6.94
C ASP A 116 10.49 12.10 -5.86
N VAL A 117 10.01 12.43 -4.67
CA VAL A 117 9.87 11.49 -3.56
C VAL A 117 8.91 10.34 -3.90
N VAL A 118 7.75 10.67 -4.47
CA VAL A 118 6.75 9.66 -4.87
C VAL A 118 7.21 8.89 -6.10
N ILE A 119 7.86 9.57 -7.05
CA ILE A 119 8.46 8.96 -8.25
C ILE A 119 9.40 7.81 -7.86
N ASN A 120 10.29 8.05 -6.90
CA ASN A 120 11.25 7.06 -6.44
C ASN A 120 10.59 5.84 -5.75
N LEU A 121 9.33 5.96 -5.33
CA LEU A 121 8.55 4.89 -4.69
C LEU A 121 7.65 4.15 -5.68
N ILE A 122 7.56 4.59 -6.95
CA ILE A 122 6.75 3.95 -7.98
C ILE A 122 7.18 2.50 -8.24
N PRO A 123 8.48 2.17 -8.49
CA PRO A 123 8.88 0.80 -8.76
C PRO A 123 8.46 -0.21 -7.65
N PRO A 124 8.78 0.00 -6.36
CA PRO A 124 8.35 -0.94 -5.33
C PRO A 124 6.83 -0.97 -5.16
N LEU A 125 6.13 0.15 -5.37
CA LEU A 125 4.67 0.17 -5.32
C LEU A 125 4.04 -0.66 -6.45
N LEU A 126 4.59 -0.59 -7.67
CA LEU A 126 4.18 -1.43 -8.80
C LEU A 126 4.41 -2.91 -8.49
N THR A 127 5.60 -3.28 -7.98
CA THR A 127 5.89 -4.67 -7.57
C THR A 127 4.82 -5.19 -6.61
N ILE A 128 4.57 -4.45 -5.52
CA ILE A 128 3.61 -4.87 -4.51
C ILE A 128 2.20 -4.98 -5.11
N CYS A 129 1.75 -3.98 -5.88
CA CYS A 129 0.42 -4.02 -6.47
C CYS A 129 0.26 -5.22 -7.42
N THR A 130 1.27 -5.52 -8.24
CA THR A 130 1.25 -6.67 -9.16
C THR A 130 1.21 -8.00 -8.40
N GLU A 131 2.03 -8.18 -7.36
CA GLU A 131 2.01 -9.37 -6.51
C GLU A 131 0.67 -9.55 -5.78
N ARG A 132 0.02 -8.45 -5.41
CA ARG A 132 -1.26 -8.47 -4.67
C ARG A 132 -2.50 -8.62 -5.55
N LEU A 133 -2.35 -8.69 -6.88
CA LEU A 133 -3.45 -9.04 -7.80
C LEU A 133 -3.82 -10.53 -7.79
N VAL A 134 -3.06 -11.38 -7.08
CA VAL A 134 -3.37 -12.80 -6.90
C VAL A 134 -4.79 -12.99 -6.33
N HIS A 135 -5.46 -14.04 -6.79
CA HIS A 135 -6.78 -14.44 -6.29
C HIS A 135 -6.61 -15.21 -4.98
N TRP A 136 -6.23 -14.50 -3.90
CA TRP A 136 -5.96 -15.09 -2.59
C TRP A 136 -7.11 -15.95 -2.05
N GLU A 137 -8.36 -15.60 -2.40
CA GLU A 137 -9.55 -16.34 -2.01
C GLU A 137 -9.73 -17.69 -2.75
N ALA A 138 -9.00 -17.89 -3.85
CA ALA A 138 -9.02 -19.13 -4.63
C ALA A 138 -7.96 -20.15 -4.15
N LEU A 139 -7.05 -19.73 -3.26
CA LEU A 139 -6.08 -20.63 -2.66
C LEU A 139 -6.74 -21.54 -1.62
N PRO A 140 -6.22 -22.77 -1.40
CA PRO A 140 -6.72 -23.69 -0.39
C PRO A 140 -6.70 -23.06 1.01
N THR A 141 -7.67 -23.42 1.86
CA THR A 141 -7.77 -22.89 3.23
C THR A 141 -6.63 -23.37 4.14
N ASP A 142 -6.01 -24.49 3.80
CA ASP A 142 -4.82 -25.08 4.43
C ASP A 142 -3.51 -24.60 3.79
N SER A 143 -3.55 -23.52 2.99
CA SER A 143 -2.36 -22.89 2.45
C SER A 143 -1.48 -22.30 3.56
N GLU A 144 -0.21 -22.72 3.58
CA GLU A 144 0.85 -22.18 4.45
C GLU A 144 1.31 -20.76 4.02
N ASP A 145 0.70 -20.16 3.00
CA ASP A 145 0.98 -18.76 2.65
C ASP A 145 0.49 -17.81 3.74
N PRO A 146 1.35 -16.97 4.33
CA PRO A 146 0.97 -16.09 5.43
C PRO A 146 -0.17 -15.11 5.13
N THR A 147 -0.31 -14.68 3.87
CA THR A 147 -1.41 -13.81 3.43
C THR A 147 -2.73 -14.55 3.54
N VAL A 148 -2.78 -15.83 3.15
CA VAL A 148 -3.98 -16.65 3.21
C VAL A 148 -4.36 -16.94 4.65
N MET A 149 -3.38 -17.26 5.50
CA MET A 149 -3.58 -17.49 6.93
C MET A 149 -4.20 -16.25 7.61
N PHE A 150 -3.59 -15.08 7.45
CA PHE A 150 -4.15 -13.83 7.99
C PHE A 150 -5.54 -13.52 7.44
N LEU A 151 -5.77 -13.77 6.14
CA LEU A 151 -7.05 -13.50 5.51
C LEU A 151 -8.16 -14.43 6.04
N ASN A 152 -7.84 -15.68 6.35
CA ASN A 152 -8.77 -16.64 6.95
C ASN A 152 -9.05 -16.33 8.42
N GLU A 153 -8.05 -15.81 9.16
CA GLU A 153 -8.21 -15.35 10.54
C GLU A 153 -9.03 -14.05 10.63
N ASP A 154 -8.82 -13.13 9.68
CA ASP A 154 -9.43 -11.80 9.70
C ASP A 154 -10.90 -11.78 9.24
N ILE A 155 -11.29 -12.75 8.39
CA ILE A 155 -12.60 -12.75 7.73
C ILE A 155 -13.20 -14.15 7.76
N ASP A 156 -14.24 -14.28 8.58
CA ASP A 156 -14.87 -15.57 8.93
C ASP A 156 -15.59 -16.24 7.76
N THR A 157 -16.11 -15.46 6.81
CA THR A 157 -16.97 -15.99 5.74
C THR A 157 -16.36 -15.87 4.35
N VAL A 158 -16.51 -16.92 3.54
CA VAL A 158 -16.05 -16.94 2.14
C VAL A 158 -16.62 -15.78 1.31
N PRO A 159 -17.93 -15.43 1.40
CA PRO A 159 -18.47 -14.31 0.62
C PRO A 159 -17.85 -12.96 1.00
N GLU A 160 -17.65 -12.70 2.29
CA GLU A 160 -17.02 -11.45 2.75
C GLU A 160 -15.55 -11.39 2.34
N ARG A 161 -14.83 -12.52 2.43
CA ARG A 161 -13.44 -12.62 1.99
C ARG A 161 -13.33 -12.34 0.48
N HIS A 162 -14.20 -12.93 -0.33
CA HIS A 162 -14.24 -12.67 -1.77
C HIS A 162 -14.51 -11.19 -2.08
N ALA A 163 -15.48 -10.56 -1.39
CA ALA A 163 -15.77 -9.14 -1.56
C ALA A 163 -14.59 -8.25 -1.14
N PHE A 164 -13.95 -8.57 -0.02
CA PHE A 164 -12.79 -7.85 0.50
C PHE A 164 -11.60 -7.90 -0.46
N VAL A 165 -11.18 -9.09 -0.89
CA VAL A 165 -10.05 -9.24 -1.82
C VAL A 165 -10.39 -8.63 -3.18
N GLY A 166 -11.64 -8.72 -3.63
CA GLY A 166 -12.12 -8.03 -4.82
C GLY A 166 -11.92 -6.51 -4.75
N ASN A 167 -12.23 -5.89 -3.61
CA ASN A 167 -11.97 -4.45 -3.38
C ASN A 167 -10.47 -4.14 -3.29
N TYR A 168 -9.69 -5.01 -2.64
CA TYR A 168 -8.24 -4.87 -2.56
C TYR A 168 -7.60 -4.83 -3.96
N ARG A 169 -7.98 -5.79 -4.82
CA ARG A 169 -7.51 -5.85 -6.21
C ARG A 169 -7.89 -4.61 -7.00
N ARG A 170 -9.10 -4.07 -6.82
CA ARG A 170 -9.51 -2.80 -7.46
C ARG A 170 -8.57 -1.65 -7.12
N TYR A 171 -8.10 -1.54 -5.88
CA TYR A 171 -7.11 -0.51 -5.52
C TYR A 171 -5.75 -0.75 -6.16
N CYS A 172 -5.26 -1.99 -6.20
CA CYS A 172 -4.02 -2.35 -6.89
C CYS A 172 -4.10 -1.99 -8.38
N SER A 173 -5.17 -2.41 -9.06
CA SER A 173 -5.42 -2.10 -10.48
C SER A 173 -5.47 -0.60 -10.72
N ALA A 174 -6.20 0.17 -9.90
CA ALA A 174 -6.27 1.62 -10.05
C ALA A 174 -4.90 2.31 -9.93
N ILE A 175 -4.06 1.86 -8.99
CA ILE A 175 -2.68 2.38 -8.85
C ILE A 175 -1.87 2.05 -10.11
N ILE A 176 -1.85 0.79 -10.53
CA ILE A 176 -1.10 0.35 -11.71
C ILE A 176 -1.55 1.12 -12.95
N GLU A 177 -2.85 1.20 -13.21
CA GLU A 177 -3.42 1.92 -14.34
C GLU A 177 -3.02 3.39 -14.33
N THR A 178 -3.12 4.06 -13.17
CA THR A 178 -2.73 5.47 -13.06
C THR A 178 -1.25 5.68 -13.33
N ILE A 179 -0.39 4.80 -12.82
CA ILE A 179 1.06 4.86 -13.05
C ILE A 179 1.38 4.62 -14.52
N VAL A 180 0.81 3.59 -15.14
CA VAL A 180 1.02 3.27 -16.56
C VAL A 180 0.52 4.39 -17.46
N GLN A 181 -0.61 5.03 -17.14
CA GLN A 181 -1.12 6.19 -17.88
C GLN A 181 -0.19 7.40 -17.79
N LYS A 182 0.36 7.68 -16.60
CA LYS A 182 1.26 8.81 -16.39
C LYS A 182 2.67 8.56 -16.90
N ARG A 183 3.15 7.31 -16.82
CA ARG A 183 4.57 6.92 -17.01
C ARG A 183 4.72 5.57 -17.71
N PRO A 184 4.22 5.42 -18.94
CA PRO A 184 4.23 4.14 -19.62
C PRO A 184 5.65 3.59 -19.86
N GLN A 185 6.62 4.48 -20.14
CA GLN A 185 8.00 4.11 -20.45
C GLN A 185 8.76 3.52 -19.25
N GLU A 186 8.37 3.89 -18.02
CA GLU A 186 8.97 3.35 -16.80
C GLU A 186 8.18 2.12 -16.31
N ALA A 187 6.85 2.22 -16.33
CA ALA A 187 5.97 1.22 -15.73
C ALA A 187 5.90 -0.09 -16.53
N ILE A 188 5.79 -0.01 -17.86
CA ILE A 188 5.60 -1.21 -18.70
C ILE A 188 6.83 -2.13 -18.65
N PRO A 189 8.08 -1.65 -18.83
CA PRO A 189 9.25 -2.51 -18.73
C PRO A 189 9.38 -3.15 -17.35
N HIS A 190 9.05 -2.42 -16.28
CA HIS A 190 9.08 -2.94 -14.92
C HIS A 190 8.08 -4.09 -14.72
N ILE A 191 6.84 -3.95 -15.21
CA ILE A 191 5.82 -5.02 -15.13
C ILE A 191 6.26 -6.25 -15.94
N LEU A 192 6.75 -6.04 -17.17
CA LEU A 192 7.18 -7.14 -18.04
C LEU A 192 8.37 -7.90 -17.45
N LEU A 193 9.36 -7.20 -16.88
CA LEU A 193 10.47 -7.83 -16.19
C LEU A 193 10.00 -8.70 -15.02
N GLY A 194 9.00 -8.24 -14.28
CA GLY A 194 8.37 -9.03 -13.21
C GLY A 194 7.70 -10.31 -13.74
N VAL A 195 7.03 -10.24 -14.89
CA VAL A 195 6.44 -11.41 -15.55
C VAL A 195 7.51 -12.38 -16.00
N ASP A 196 8.56 -11.90 -16.67
CA ASP A 196 9.67 -12.74 -17.15
C ASP A 196 10.34 -13.48 -15.99
N ASN A 197 10.66 -12.78 -14.89
CA ASN A 197 11.24 -13.41 -13.69
C ASN A 197 10.33 -14.49 -13.09
N ASN A 198 9.02 -14.26 -13.08
CA ASN A 198 8.07 -15.25 -12.57
C ASN A 198 7.96 -16.47 -13.49
N LEU A 199 7.98 -16.27 -14.81
CA LEU A 199 7.99 -17.37 -15.78
C LEU A 199 9.27 -18.18 -15.67
N ASP A 200 10.44 -17.53 -15.60
CA ASP A 200 11.73 -18.20 -15.41
C ASP A 200 11.74 -19.02 -14.10
N ALA A 201 11.17 -18.48 -13.02
CA ALA A 201 11.03 -19.20 -11.75
C ALA A 201 10.15 -20.45 -11.87
N LEU A 202 9.11 -20.45 -12.72
CA LEU A 202 8.28 -21.64 -12.98
C LEU A 202 9.04 -22.71 -13.78
N TYR A 203 9.95 -22.31 -14.66
CA TYR A 203 10.77 -23.23 -15.45
C TYR A 203 12.03 -23.71 -14.71
N ASN A 204 12.44 -23.02 -13.65
CA ASN A 204 13.50 -23.47 -12.74
C ASN A 204 13.05 -24.72 -11.97
N GLY A 205 13.31 -25.90 -12.54
CA GLY A 205 12.97 -27.20 -11.98
C GLY A 205 12.22 -28.14 -12.92
N VAL A 206 11.88 -27.69 -14.14
CA VAL A 206 11.25 -28.53 -15.17
C VAL A 206 12.31 -28.96 -16.18
N GLU A 207 12.44 -30.27 -16.43
CA GLU A 207 13.33 -30.78 -17.49
C GLU A 207 12.94 -30.14 -18.84
N SER A 208 13.94 -29.68 -19.59
CA SER A 208 13.75 -29.16 -20.94
C SER A 208 13.05 -30.18 -21.82
N PHE A 209 11.99 -29.77 -22.53
CA PHE A 209 11.27 -30.64 -23.47
C PHE A 209 12.25 -31.31 -24.44
N SER A 210 12.50 -32.60 -24.25
CA SER A 210 13.24 -33.43 -25.18
C SER A 210 12.35 -33.70 -26.39
N GLY A 211 12.67 -33.07 -27.52
CA GLY A 211 12.09 -33.35 -28.83
C GLY A 211 12.58 -34.65 -29.44
#